data_AF-A0A5B9FLG1-F1
#
_entry.id   AF-A0A5B9FLG1-F1
#
_cell.length_a   1.000
_cell.length_b   1.000
_cell.length_c   1.000
_cell.angle_alpha   90.00
_cell.angle_beta   90.00
_cell.angle_gamma   90.00
#
_symmetry.space_group_name_H-M   'P 1'
#
loop_
_entity.id
_entity.type
_entity.pdbx_description
1 polymer ?
#
loop_
_entity_poly.entity_id
_entity_poly.type
_entity_poly.pdbx_seq_one_letter_code
_entity_poly.pdbx_strand_id
1 'polypeptide(L)'
;MSKPTFRFTHYDLKDQRAGTIIEVTLSAVNNVRLMTPTNFQRFKETLDFKFLGGVAKKSPLKIVIPESGHWHMIVDMEGHHGLAESKVKMIAAPAVQPKQKAS
;
A
#
# COMPACT_ATOMS: atom_id res chain seq x y z
N MET A 1 23.98 5.79 5.07
CA MET A 1 22.53 5.61 4.87
C MET A 1 22.32 5.19 3.42
N SER A 2 22.19 3.89 3.17
CA SER A 2 21.91 3.34 1.85
C SER A 2 20.47 3.67 1.49
N LYS A 3 20.25 4.33 0.35
CA LYS A 3 18.92 4.56 -0.20
C LYS A 3 18.61 3.43 -1.18
N PRO A 4 17.33 3.09 -1.41
CA PRO A 4 16.95 2.18 -2.49
C PRO A 4 17.60 2.64 -3.80
N THR A 5 18.20 1.70 -4.53
CA THR A 5 18.91 1.98 -5.79
C THR A 5 17.96 2.16 -6.98
N PHE A 6 16.66 1.86 -6.78
CA PHE A 6 15.59 1.98 -7.77
C PHE A 6 14.65 3.14 -7.43
N ARG A 7 13.98 3.66 -8.45
CA ARG A 7 12.97 4.71 -8.27
C ARG A 7 11.67 4.12 -7.73
N PHE A 8 10.95 4.92 -6.96
CA PHE A 8 9.64 4.57 -6.45
C PHE A 8 8.77 5.80 -6.24
N THR A 9 7.46 5.58 -6.24
CA THR A 9 6.45 6.54 -5.79
C THR A 9 5.99 6.13 -4.40
N HIS A 10 5.93 7.09 -3.48
CA HIS A 10 5.44 6.88 -2.11
C HIS A 10 4.11 7.59 -1.91
N TYR A 11 3.15 6.83 -1.38
CA TYR A 11 1.87 7.33 -0.89
C TYR A 11 1.80 7.13 0.62
N ASP A 12 1.68 8.23 1.36
CA ASP A 12 1.30 8.19 2.76
C ASP A 12 -0.23 8.12 2.86
N LEU A 13 -0.76 6.95 3.22
CA LEU A 13 -2.20 6.70 3.27
C LEU A 13 -2.83 7.17 4.59
N LYS A 14 -2.03 7.69 5.54
CA LYS A 14 -2.49 8.06 6.89
C LYS A 14 -3.16 6.88 7.60
N ASP A 15 -3.92 7.18 8.65
CA ASP A 15 -4.70 6.18 9.38
C ASP A 15 -5.84 5.64 8.53
N GLN A 16 -5.82 4.32 8.35
CA GLN A 16 -6.85 3.55 7.67
C GLN A 16 -7.48 2.55 8.63
N ARG A 17 -8.76 2.28 8.44
CA ARG A 17 -9.47 1.24 9.19
C ARG A 17 -9.23 -0.13 8.55
N ALA A 18 -9.23 -1.16 9.38
CA ALA A 18 -9.33 -2.54 8.91
C ALA A 18 -10.53 -2.69 7.96
N GLY A 19 -10.33 -3.40 6.86
CA GLY A 19 -11.33 -3.59 5.81
C GLY A 19 -11.40 -2.47 4.76
N THR A 20 -10.68 -1.34 4.92
CA THR A 20 -10.55 -0.36 3.83
C THR A 20 -9.90 -1.03 2.63
N ILE A 21 -10.43 -0.77 1.43
CA ILE A 21 -9.86 -1.29 0.18
C ILE A 21 -9.04 -0.19 -0.47
N ILE A 22 -7.76 -0.46 -0.68
CA ILE A 22 -6.85 0.36 -1.46
C ILE A 22 -6.90 -0.14 -2.91
N GLU A 23 -7.51 0.65 -3.79
CA GLU A 23 -7.49 0.40 -5.23
C GLU A 23 -6.31 1.15 -5.87
N VAL A 24 -5.50 0.42 -6.63
CA VAL A 24 -4.29 0.94 -7.25
C VAL A 24 -4.39 0.74 -8.76
N THR A 25 -4.28 1.84 -9.49
CA THR A 25 -4.17 1.83 -10.96
C THR A 25 -2.71 2.07 -11.32
N LEU A 26 -2.16 1.23 -12.20
CA LEU A 26 -0.82 1.34 -12.76
C LEU A 26 -0.88 1.45 -14.29
N SER A 27 0.05 2.21 -14.88
CA SER A 27 0.24 2.28 -16.35
C SER A 27 1.11 1.15 -16.91
N ALA A 28 1.90 0.47 -16.08
CA ALA A 28 2.74 -0.68 -16.45
C ALA A 28 2.94 -1.65 -15.27
N VAL A 29 3.55 -2.80 -15.53
CA VAL A 29 3.88 -3.80 -14.50
C VAL A 29 4.97 -3.23 -13.59
N ASN A 30 4.65 -3.12 -12.30
CA ASN A 30 5.58 -2.70 -11.25
C ASN A 30 5.21 -3.40 -9.94
N ASN A 31 6.06 -3.24 -8.93
CA ASN A 31 5.78 -3.76 -7.60
C ASN A 31 4.85 -2.80 -6.86
N VAL A 32 3.88 -3.34 -6.12
CA VAL A 32 3.04 -2.59 -5.18
C VAL A 32 3.26 -3.19 -3.79
N ARG A 33 3.71 -2.36 -2.85
CA ARG A 33 4.04 -2.79 -1.49
C ARG A 33 3.32 -1.89 -0.48
N LEU A 34 2.35 -2.47 0.21
CA LEU A 34 1.64 -1.85 1.32
C LEU A 34 2.32 -2.26 2.63
N MET A 35 2.64 -1.30 3.50
CA MET A 35 3.41 -1.58 4.72
C MET A 35 3.12 -0.58 5.83
N THR A 36 3.45 -0.96 7.07
CA THR A 36 3.34 -0.09 8.25
C THR A 36 4.47 0.95 8.29
N PRO A 37 4.40 2.00 9.14
CA PRO A 37 5.42 3.04 9.20
C PRO A 37 6.80 2.51 9.58
N THR A 38 6.87 1.54 10.50
CA THR A 38 8.12 0.86 10.88
C THR A 38 8.76 0.16 9.68
N ASN A 39 7.95 -0.54 8.87
CA ASN A 39 8.46 -1.21 7.68
C ASN A 39 8.83 -0.23 6.57
N PHE A 40 8.15 0.92 6.47
CA PHE A 40 8.53 1.99 5.54
C PHE A 40 9.89 2.60 5.89
N GLN A 41 10.20 2.81 7.18
CA GLN A 41 11.53 3.26 7.58
C GLN A 41 12.60 2.22 7.19
N ARG A 42 12.36 0.94 7.50
CA ARG A 42 13.27 -0.15 7.10
C ARG A 42 13.46 -0.25 5.58
N PHE A 43 12.39 -0.06 4.78
CA PHE A 43 12.48 0.02 3.32
C PHE A 43 13.43 1.13 2.87
N LYS A 44 13.29 2.35 3.43
CA LYS A 44 14.17 3.48 3.08
C LYS A 44 15.62 3.27 3.50
N GLU A 45 15.84 2.49 4.55
CA GLU A 45 17.17 2.12 5.07
C GLU A 45 17.72 0.85 4.41
N THR A 46 17.00 0.25 3.46
CA THR A 46 17.37 -1.00 2.78
C THR A 46 17.61 -2.19 3.74
N LEU A 47 16.86 -2.22 4.84
CA LEU A 47 16.84 -3.30 5.83
C LEU A 47 15.71 -4.29 5.53
N ASP A 48 15.68 -5.41 6.25
CA ASP A 48 14.58 -6.38 6.14
C ASP A 48 13.24 -5.80 6.61
N PHE A 49 12.27 -5.76 5.69
CA PHE A 49 10.92 -5.24 5.94
C PHE A 49 9.86 -6.22 5.45
N LYS A 50 8.66 -6.10 6.03
CA LYS A 50 7.46 -6.84 5.62
C LYS A 50 6.50 -5.93 4.89
N PHE A 51 5.79 -6.49 3.92
CA PHE A 51 4.78 -5.79 3.15
C PHE A 51 3.68 -6.74 2.66
N LEU A 52 2.55 -6.17 2.28
CA LEU A 52 1.49 -6.83 1.52
C LEU A 52 1.55 -6.38 0.06
N GLY A 53 1.31 -7.31 -0.86
CA GLY A 53 1.35 -7.05 -2.30
C GLY A 53 2.46 -7.85 -2.99
N GLY A 54 3.10 -7.25 -3.98
CA GLY A 54 4.07 -7.91 -4.85
C GLY A 54 4.03 -7.36 -6.28
N VAL A 55 4.39 -8.19 -7.26
CA VAL A 55 4.37 -7.79 -8.68
C VAL A 55 2.93 -7.64 -9.17
N ALA A 56 2.52 -6.42 -9.50
CA ALA A 56 1.20 -6.12 -10.04
C ALA A 56 1.19 -6.29 -11.56
N LYS A 57 0.66 -7.42 -12.03
CA LYS A 57 0.56 -7.74 -13.47
C LYS A 57 -0.75 -7.29 -14.12
N LYS A 58 -1.75 -6.91 -13.32
CA LYS A 58 -3.07 -6.46 -13.77
C LYS A 58 -3.43 -5.17 -13.04
N SER A 59 -4.19 -4.31 -13.71
CA SER A 59 -4.59 -2.99 -13.24
C SER A 59 -6.08 -2.77 -13.57
N PRO A 60 -6.90 -2.24 -12.65
CA PRO A 60 -6.56 -1.92 -11.27
C PRO A 60 -6.39 -3.17 -10.39
N LEU A 61 -5.60 -3.07 -9.32
CA LEU A 61 -5.57 -4.07 -8.24
C LEU A 61 -6.20 -3.52 -6.97
N LYS A 62 -6.63 -4.42 -6.08
CA LYS A 62 -7.26 -4.10 -4.80
C LYS A 62 -6.51 -4.80 -3.67
N ILE A 63 -6.14 -4.04 -2.64
CA ILE A 63 -5.51 -4.55 -1.42
C ILE A 63 -6.39 -4.17 -0.24
N VAL A 64 -6.74 -5.14 0.59
CA VAL A 64 -7.53 -4.90 1.80
C VAL A 64 -6.58 -4.58 2.96
N ILE A 65 -6.86 -3.50 3.69
CA ILE A 65 -6.16 -3.16 4.92
C ILE A 65 -6.51 -4.22 5.99
N PRO A 66 -5.53 -4.99 6.50
CA PRO A 66 -5.83 -6.08 7.43
C PRO A 66 -6.18 -5.57 8.83
N GLU A 67 -5.55 -4.47 9.25
CA GLU A 67 -5.63 -3.93 10.61
C GLU A 67 -5.67 -2.41 10.57
N SER A 68 -6.41 -1.83 11.51
CA SER A 68 -6.53 -0.38 11.62
C SER A 68 -5.21 0.24 12.06
N GLY A 69 -4.78 1.31 11.41
CA GLY A 69 -3.57 2.05 11.75
C GLY A 69 -3.05 2.85 10.57
N HIS A 70 -1.86 3.42 10.74
CA HIS A 70 -1.19 4.20 9.69
C HIS A 70 -0.56 3.27 8.66
N TRP A 71 -0.82 3.50 7.37
CA TRP A 71 -0.24 2.73 6.27
C TRP A 71 0.52 3.58 5.25
N HIS A 72 1.56 3.00 4.68
CA HIS A 72 2.32 3.53 3.56
C HIS A 72 2.22 2.58 2.38
N MET A 73 2.14 3.12 1.17
CA MET A 73 2.20 2.33 -0.05
C MET A 73 3.33 2.81 -0.95
N ILE A 74 4.06 1.85 -1.50
CA ILE A 74 5.15 2.06 -2.44
C ILE A 74 4.78 1.40 -3.77
N VAL A 75 4.99 2.16 -4.85
CA VAL A 75 5.06 1.61 -6.21
C VAL A 75 6.50 1.74 -6.67
N ASP A 76 7.17 0.64 -6.98
CA ASP A 76 8.60 0.66 -7.32
C ASP A 76 8.97 -0.16 -8.56
N MET A 77 10.14 0.18 -9.11
CA MET A 77 10.69 -0.43 -10.33
C MET A 77 11.76 -1.48 -10.10
N GLU A 78 11.87 -2.04 -8.88
CA GLU A 78 12.83 -3.11 -8.64
C GLU A 78 12.54 -4.31 -9.56
N GLY A 79 13.49 -4.65 -10.43
CA GLY A 79 13.34 -5.71 -11.43
C GLY A 79 12.52 -5.35 -12.68
N HIS A 80 12.17 -4.07 -12.88
CA HIS A 80 11.37 -3.61 -14.03
C HIS A 80 12.07 -2.48 -14.80
N HIS A 81 11.78 -2.33 -16.09
CA HIS A 81 12.46 -1.36 -16.98
C HIS A 81 12.13 0.12 -16.69
N GLY A 82 11.04 0.39 -15.98
CA GLY A 82 10.56 1.74 -15.70
C GLY A 82 9.68 1.81 -14.46
N LEU A 83 9.45 3.03 -13.98
CA LEU A 83 8.49 3.30 -12.90
C LEU A 83 7.16 3.68 -13.55
N ALA A 84 6.12 2.89 -13.31
CA ALA A 84 4.77 3.17 -13.77
C ALA A 84 4.22 4.44 -13.14
N GLU A 85 3.42 5.16 -13.93
CA GLU A 85 2.48 6.12 -13.37
C GLU A 85 1.45 5.35 -12.54
N SER A 86 1.11 5.93 -11.39
CA SER A 86 0.23 5.27 -10.42
C SER A 86 -0.78 6.23 -9.83
N LYS A 87 -1.97 5.69 -9.55
CA LYS A 87 -3.06 6.38 -8.87
C LYS A 87 -3.64 5.50 -7.79
N VAL A 88 -3.95 6.10 -6.65
CA VAL A 88 -4.46 5.40 -5.46
C VAL A 88 -5.83 5.95 -5.12
N LYS A 89 -6.77 5.05 -4.88
CA LYS A 89 -8.11 5.36 -4.38
C LYS A 89 -8.41 4.53 -3.15
N MET A 90 -8.87 5.18 -2.09
CA MET A 90 -9.32 4.53 -0.87
C MET A 90 -10.83 4.36 -0.93
N ILE A 91 -11.28 3.12 -0.78
CA ILE A 91 -12.70 2.76 -0.71
C ILE A 91 -12.95 2.33 0.73
N ALA A 92 -13.73 3.14 1.46
CA ALA A 92 -13.94 2.95 2.89
C ALA A 92 -14.53 1.57 3.20
N ALA A 93 -14.07 0.96 4.29
CA ALA A 93 -14.73 -0.20 4.87
C ALA A 93 -16.21 0.12 5.15
N PRO A 94 -17.14 -0.82 4.98
CA PRO A 94 -18.52 -0.64 5.42
C PRO A 94 -18.53 -0.19 6.89
N ALA A 95 -19.29 0.86 7.21
CA ALA A 95 -19.46 1.27 8.60
C ALA A 95 -20.17 0.13 9.35
N VAL A 96 -19.47 -0.49 10.31
CA VAL A 96 -20.14 -1.36 11.29
C VAL A 96 -20.98 -0.43 12.18
N GLN A 97 -22.27 -0.33 11.89
CA GLN A 97 -23.20 0.33 12.80
C GLN A 97 -23.25 -0.50 14.10
N PRO A 98 -23.03 0.10 15.29
CA PRO A 98 -23.29 -0.61 16.53
C PRO A 98 -24.77 -0.98 16.54
N LYS A 99 -25.05 -2.28 16.54
CA LYS A 99 -26.40 -2.80 16.74
C LYS A 99 -26.77 -2.42 18.19
N GLN A 100 -27.44 -1.28 18.38
CA GLN A 100 -28.02 -0.92 19.67
C GLN A 100 -28.92 -2.09 20.07
N LYS A 101 -28.52 -2.82 21.11
CA LYS A 101 -29.41 -3.76 21.79
C LYS A 101 -30.50 -2.89 22.39
N ALA A 102 -31.70 -2.95 21.81
CA ALA A 102 -32.90 -2.43 22.44
C ALA A 102 -33.10 -3.20 23.75
N SER A 103 -33.24 -2.43 24.82
CA SER A 103 -33.56 -2.87 26.19
C SER A 103 -34.91 -3.55 26.27
#